data_AF-A0A7C8YJB6-F1
#
_entry.id   AF-A0A7C8YJB6-F1
#
_cell.length_a   1.000
_cell.length_b   1.000
_cell.length_c   1.000
_cell.angle_alpha   90.00
_cell.angle_beta   90.00
_cell.angle_gamma   90.00
#
_symmetry.space_group_name_H-M   'P 1'
#
loop_
_entity.id
_entity.type
_entity.pdbx_description
1 polymer ?
#
loop_
_entity_poly.entity_id
_entity_poly.type
_entity_poly.pdbx_seq_one_letter_code
_entity_poly.pdbx_strand_id
1 'polypeptide(L)'
;MAMAEEKEKDETTSSNGDEAEAEAWGTLEELLLACAVNLHGTNSWDSIADELQKRTKKPFSSLHCKHKYFDLKRRFPGAGDVDADDDDGELLRMVEELRKLRVEELKREVQRHDVSIV
;
A
#
# COMPACT_ATOMS: atom_id res chain seq x y z
N MET A 1 28.54 5.70 -54.21
CA MET A 1 28.94 6.62 -53.13
C MET A 1 27.94 6.39 -52.00
N ALA A 2 28.33 5.54 -51.05
CA ALA A 2 27.52 5.20 -49.88
C ALA A 2 28.04 6.04 -48.72
N MET A 3 27.14 6.65 -47.94
CA MET A 3 27.45 7.19 -46.63
C MET A 3 26.43 6.62 -45.67
N ALA A 4 26.92 5.70 -44.82
CA ALA A 4 26.28 5.32 -43.59
C ALA A 4 26.65 6.37 -42.55
N GLU A 5 25.66 6.93 -41.86
CA GLU A 5 25.88 7.59 -40.57
C GLU A 5 25.14 6.75 -39.53
N GLU A 6 25.96 6.03 -38.76
CA GLU A 6 25.58 5.45 -37.49
C GLU A 6 25.36 6.57 -36.48
N LYS A 7 24.26 6.49 -35.72
CA LYS A 7 24.17 7.22 -34.46
C LYS A 7 23.67 6.29 -33.38
N GLU A 8 24.65 5.65 -32.76
CA GLU A 8 24.58 5.06 -31.43
C GLU A 8 24.28 6.19 -30.42
N LYS A 9 23.25 5.99 -29.60
CA LYS A 9 23.14 6.71 -28.32
C LYS A 9 22.66 5.72 -27.27
N ASP A 10 23.63 5.12 -26.60
CA ASP A 10 23.46 4.51 -25.29
C ASP A 10 23.19 5.62 -24.25
N GLU A 11 22.13 5.48 -23.48
CA GLU A 11 22.02 6.10 -22.16
C GLU A 11 21.07 5.25 -21.31
N THR A 12 21.66 4.25 -20.65
CA THR A 12 21.08 3.62 -19.45
C THR A 12 21.01 4.67 -18.32
N THR A 13 19.87 4.86 -17.66
CA THR A 13 19.71 4.78 -16.18
C THR A 13 18.31 5.21 -15.73
N SER A 14 17.87 4.53 -14.67
CA SER A 14 16.83 4.93 -13.69
C SER A 14 15.43 4.35 -13.89
N SER A 15 15.28 3.11 -13.42
CA SER A 15 14.01 2.61 -12.86
C SER A 15 14.27 2.07 -11.45
N ASN A 16 14.73 2.94 -10.55
CA ASN A 16 14.87 2.63 -9.11
C ASN A 16 13.63 3.07 -8.29
N GLY A 17 12.52 3.42 -8.95
CA GLY A 17 11.32 3.93 -8.28
C GLY A 17 10.48 2.85 -7.61
N ASP A 18 10.43 1.65 -8.19
CA ASP A 18 9.49 0.61 -7.77
C ASP A 18 9.96 -0.17 -6.52
N GLU A 19 11.28 -0.28 -6.29
CA GLU A 19 11.84 -1.01 -5.13
C GLU A 19 11.63 -0.25 -3.81
N ALA A 20 11.75 1.08 -3.84
CA ALA A 20 11.53 1.92 -2.66
C ALA A 20 10.04 1.94 -2.24
N GLU A 21 9.12 1.85 -3.21
CA GLU A 21 7.69 1.71 -2.91
C GLU A 21 7.36 0.34 -2.32
N ALA A 22 7.98 -0.74 -2.81
CA ALA A 22 7.80 -2.08 -2.24
C ALA A 22 8.27 -2.15 -0.77
N GLU A 23 9.35 -1.44 -0.42
CA GLU A 23 9.86 -1.39 0.97
C GLU A 23 8.96 -0.57 1.92
N ALA A 24 8.19 0.39 1.39
CA ALA A 24 7.35 1.25 2.21
C ALA A 24 6.05 0.58 2.69
N TRP A 25 5.52 -0.39 1.94
CA TRP A 25 4.18 -0.96 2.15
C TRP A 25 4.21 -2.38 2.74
N GLY A 26 3.98 -2.48 4.05
CA GLY A 26 3.62 -3.73 4.72
C GLY A 26 2.12 -3.80 5.07
N THR A 27 1.69 -4.93 5.64
CA THR A 27 0.31 -5.12 6.12
C THR A 27 -0.11 -4.08 7.16
N LEU A 28 0.83 -3.59 7.97
CA LEU A 28 0.59 -2.52 8.92
C LEU A 28 0.30 -1.20 8.20
N GLU A 29 1.13 -0.80 7.24
CA GLU A 29 0.94 0.42 6.47
C GLU A 29 -0.35 0.38 5.64
N GLU A 30 -0.68 -0.78 5.07
CA GLU A 30 -1.95 -1.00 4.36
C GLU A 30 -3.16 -0.89 5.31
N LEU A 31 -3.09 -1.45 6.51
CA LEU A 31 -4.14 -1.32 7.54
C LEU A 31 -4.31 0.14 7.97
N LEU A 32 -3.21 0.85 8.21
CA LEU A 32 -3.24 2.27 8.56
C LEU A 32 -3.84 3.12 7.44
N LEU A 33 -3.52 2.83 6.19
CA LEU A 33 -4.11 3.49 5.03
C LEU A 33 -5.63 3.32 5.00
N ALA A 34 -6.13 2.09 5.14
CA ALA A 34 -7.56 1.81 5.16
C ALA A 34 -8.27 2.55 6.32
N CYS A 35 -7.68 2.54 7.51
CA CYS A 35 -8.22 3.29 8.66
C CYS A 35 -8.21 4.81 8.44
N ALA A 36 -7.16 5.36 7.83
CA ALA A 36 -7.06 6.79 7.55
C ALA A 36 -8.10 7.22 6.50
N VAL A 37 -8.33 6.42 5.47
CA VAL A 37 -9.42 6.64 4.50
C VAL A 37 -10.79 6.56 5.17
N ASN A 38 -10.99 5.65 6.12
CA ASN A 38 -12.25 5.56 6.87
C ASN A 38 -12.52 6.81 7.72
N LEU A 39 -11.47 7.50 8.17
CA LEU A 39 -11.60 8.69 8.99
C LEU A 39 -11.76 9.97 8.16
N HIS A 40 -10.98 10.10 7.08
CA HIS A 40 -10.89 11.33 6.29
C HIS A 40 -11.69 11.28 4.98
N GLY A 41 -12.16 10.10 4.57
CA GLY A 41 -12.70 9.85 3.24
C GLY A 41 -11.65 9.95 2.14
N THR A 42 -12.09 9.86 0.89
CA THR A 42 -11.23 9.91 -0.30
C THR A 42 -11.02 11.33 -0.87
N ASN A 43 -11.39 12.36 -0.09
CA ASN A 43 -11.35 13.77 -0.49
C ASN A 43 -10.10 14.52 -0.03
N SER A 44 -9.27 13.94 0.85
CA SER A 44 -8.12 14.61 1.46
C SER A 44 -6.92 13.69 1.62
N TRP A 45 -6.31 13.34 0.49
CA TRP A 45 -5.14 12.44 0.43
C TRP A 45 -3.90 13.00 1.12
N ASP A 46 -3.74 14.32 1.21
CA ASP A 46 -2.63 14.93 1.95
C ASP A 46 -2.75 14.69 3.46
N SER A 47 -3.96 14.83 4.03
CA SER A 47 -4.23 14.50 5.43
C SER A 47 -3.97 13.01 5.73
N ILE A 48 -4.32 12.14 4.79
CA ILE A 48 -4.05 10.69 4.89
C ILE A 48 -2.54 10.43 4.89
N ALA A 49 -1.79 11.05 3.97
CA ALA A 49 -0.35 10.92 3.90
C ALA A 49 0.32 11.40 5.21
N ASP A 50 -0.07 12.55 5.73
CA ASP A 50 0.44 13.08 7.00
C ASP A 50 0.15 12.15 8.19
N GLU A 51 -1.04 11.56 8.26
CA GLU A 51 -1.39 10.61 9.31
C GLU A 51 -0.53 9.33 9.22
N LEU A 52 -0.29 8.82 8.01
CA LEU A 52 0.60 7.68 7.78
C LEU A 52 2.04 8.01 8.18
N GLN A 53 2.56 9.17 7.80
CA GLN A 53 3.90 9.61 8.17
C GLN A 53 4.07 9.70 9.69
N LYS A 54 3.08 10.26 10.41
CA LYS A 54 3.11 10.38 11.88
C LYS A 54 3.19 9.02 12.57
N ARG A 55 2.47 8.01 12.06
CA ARG A 55 2.39 6.67 12.68
C ARG A 55 3.56 5.76 12.33
N THR A 56 4.05 5.85 11.11
CA THR A 56 5.09 4.94 10.57
C THR A 56 6.49 5.53 10.64
N LYS A 57 6.60 6.87 10.75
CA LYS A 57 7.85 7.64 10.60
C LYS A 57 8.55 7.43 9.25
N LYS A 58 7.80 7.00 8.22
CA LYS A 58 8.25 6.83 6.83
C LYS A 58 7.62 7.92 5.96
N PRO A 59 8.30 8.38 4.88
CA PRO A 59 7.72 9.34 3.96
C PRO A 59 6.60 8.71 3.12
N PHE A 60 5.44 9.38 3.05
CA PHE A 60 4.32 9.00 2.20
C PHE A 60 3.85 10.20 1.38
N SER A 61 3.57 10.00 0.09
CA SER A 61 2.96 11.01 -0.76
C SER A 61 1.46 10.75 -0.90
N SER A 62 0.67 11.81 -1.07
CA SER A 62 -0.77 11.69 -1.30
C SER A 62 -1.10 10.85 -2.53
N LEU A 63 -0.29 10.96 -3.59
CA LEU A 63 -0.43 10.15 -4.81
C LEU A 63 -0.20 8.66 -4.53
N HIS A 64 0.85 8.29 -3.78
CA HIS A 64 1.13 6.89 -3.47
C HIS A 64 0.06 6.29 -2.56
N CYS A 65 -0.43 7.04 -1.56
CA CYS A 65 -1.55 6.62 -0.74
C CYS A 65 -2.80 6.34 -1.58
N LYS A 66 -3.08 7.21 -2.56
CA LYS A 66 -4.22 7.04 -3.47
C LYS A 66 -4.09 5.79 -4.34
N HIS A 67 -2.95 5.62 -5.02
CA HIS A 67 -2.71 4.43 -5.86
C HIS A 67 -2.79 3.15 -5.04
N LYS A 68 -2.11 3.11 -3.88
CA LYS A 68 -2.11 1.95 -3.00
C LYS A 68 -3.52 1.60 -2.51
N TYR A 69 -4.34 2.60 -2.20
CA TYR A 69 -5.73 2.36 -1.78
C TYR A 69 -6.56 1.69 -2.88
N PHE A 70 -6.44 2.13 -4.13
CA PHE A 70 -7.12 1.48 -5.25
C PHE A 70 -6.61 0.06 -5.50
N ASP A 71 -5.31 -0.19 -5.30
CA ASP A 71 -4.76 -1.55 -5.33
C ASP A 71 -5.34 -2.43 -4.23
N LEU A 72 -5.53 -1.87 -3.02
CA LEU A 72 -6.19 -2.57 -1.92
C LEU A 72 -7.66 -2.87 -2.24
N LYS A 73 -8.44 -1.91 -2.75
CA LYS A 73 -9.83 -2.14 -3.19
C LYS A 73 -9.90 -3.29 -4.20
N ARG A 74 -8.94 -3.37 -5.14
CA ARG A 74 -8.86 -4.47 -6.12
C ARG A 74 -8.47 -5.81 -5.49
N ARG A 75 -7.66 -5.82 -4.42
CA ARG A 75 -7.22 -7.04 -3.72
C ARG A 75 -8.32 -7.63 -2.82
N PHE A 76 -9.21 -6.78 -2.29
CA PHE A 76 -10.31 -7.18 -1.43
C PHE A 76 -11.68 -6.86 -2.06
N PRO A 77 -12.00 -7.40 -3.25
CA PRO A 77 -13.28 -7.12 -3.88
C PRO A 77 -14.42 -7.74 -3.07
N GLY A 78 -15.43 -6.94 -2.75
CA GLY A 78 -16.69 -7.42 -2.20
C GLY A 78 -17.42 -8.31 -3.21
N ALA A 79 -17.38 -9.62 -3.00
CA ALA A 79 -18.01 -10.59 -3.91
C ALA A 79 -19.55 -10.47 -3.91
N GLY A 80 -20.10 -9.82 -4.93
CA GLY A 80 -21.47 -10.00 -5.46
C GLY A 80 -22.62 -9.38 -4.67
N ASP A 81 -23.43 -8.57 -5.36
CA ASP A 81 -24.82 -8.20 -5.04
C ASP A 81 -25.15 -7.82 -3.59
N VAL A 82 -24.86 -6.57 -3.24
CA VAL A 82 -25.73 -5.73 -2.42
C VAL A 82 -25.44 -4.28 -2.81
N ASP A 83 -26.48 -3.48 -2.91
CA ASP A 83 -26.56 -2.16 -3.51
C ASP A 83 -25.29 -1.30 -3.44
N ALA A 84 -24.92 -0.72 -4.59
CA ALA A 84 -23.65 -0.04 -4.89
C ALA A 84 -23.39 1.29 -4.14
N ASP A 85 -24.03 1.51 -2.99
CA ASP A 85 -23.96 2.77 -2.22
C ASP A 85 -23.25 2.62 -0.86
N ASP A 86 -22.86 1.40 -0.44
CA ASP A 86 -22.24 1.15 0.87
C ASP A 86 -20.70 1.03 0.79
N ASP A 87 -20.03 2.09 0.35
CA ASP A 87 -18.55 2.19 0.30
C ASP A 87 -17.93 2.04 1.71
N ASP A 88 -18.66 2.45 2.76
CA ASP A 88 -18.26 2.30 4.16
C ASP A 88 -18.20 0.83 4.59
N GLY A 89 -19.18 0.00 4.19
CA GLY A 89 -19.18 -1.44 4.48
C GLY A 89 -18.09 -2.20 3.73
N GLU A 90 -17.79 -1.82 2.48
CA GLU A 90 -16.65 -2.37 1.73
C GLU A 90 -15.33 -2.05 2.45
N LEU A 91 -15.15 -0.80 2.88
CA LEU A 91 -13.97 -0.34 3.59
C LEU A 91 -13.81 -1.03 4.95
N LEU A 92 -14.89 -1.16 5.72
CA LEU A 92 -14.86 -1.84 7.02
C LEU A 92 -14.47 -3.31 6.89
N ARG A 93 -14.97 -4.00 5.86
CA ARG A 93 -14.58 -5.39 5.56
C ARG A 93 -13.10 -5.49 5.19
N MET A 94 -12.60 -4.57 4.37
CA MET A 94 -11.19 -4.50 4.02
C MET A 94 -10.31 -4.27 5.27
N VAL A 95 -10.71 -3.37 6.17
CA VAL A 95 -10.01 -3.12 7.44
C VAL A 95 -9.95 -4.39 8.30
N GLU A 96 -11.05 -5.14 8.42
CA GLU A 96 -11.09 -6.36 9.22
C GLU A 96 -10.22 -7.49 8.62
N GLU A 97 -10.20 -7.65 7.30
CA GLU A 97 -9.31 -8.63 6.64
C GLU A 97 -7.82 -8.26 6.82
N LEU A 98 -7.46 -6.99 6.67
CA LEU A 98 -6.10 -6.50 6.94
C LEU A 98 -5.70 -6.72 8.41
N ARG A 99 -6.63 -6.52 9.34
CA ARG A 99 -6.41 -6.77 10.77
C ARG A 99 -6.13 -8.25 11.04
N LYS A 100 -6.89 -9.17 10.44
CA LYS A 100 -6.65 -10.62 10.57
C LYS A 100 -5.27 -11.00 10.07
N LEU A 101 -4.90 -10.56 8.86
CA LEU A 101 -3.58 -10.80 8.28
C LEU A 101 -2.46 -10.31 9.21
N ARG A 102 -2.57 -9.08 9.72
CA ARG A 102 -1.57 -8.52 10.62
C ARG A 102 -1.45 -9.32 11.92
N VAL A 103 -2.57 -9.74 12.51
CA VAL A 103 -2.58 -10.55 13.73
C VAL A 103 -1.92 -11.90 13.50
N GLU A 104 -2.15 -12.55 12.35
CA GLU A 104 -1.51 -13.81 12.01
C GLU A 104 0.01 -13.69 11.83
N GLU A 105 0.46 -12.63 11.16
CA GLU A 105 1.89 -12.34 11.03
C GLU A 105 2.53 -12.12 12.40
N LEU A 106 1.92 -11.31 13.26
CA LEU A 106 2.40 -11.06 14.61
C LEU A 106 2.43 -12.34 15.45
N LYS A 107 1.42 -13.21 15.34
CA LYS A 107 1.42 -14.52 16.03
C LYS A 107 2.59 -15.40 15.58
N ARG A 108 2.86 -15.47 14.28
CA ARG A 108 4.00 -16.22 13.74
C ARG A 108 5.33 -15.63 14.21
N GLU A 109 5.44 -14.31 14.25
CA GLU A 109 6.66 -13.62 14.71
C GLU A 109 6.91 -13.87 16.20
N VAL A 110 5.87 -13.79 17.04
CA VAL A 110 5.95 -14.10 18.47
C VAL A 110 6.38 -15.54 18.69
N GLN A 111 5.75 -16.52 18.02
CA GLN A 111 6.11 -17.93 18.14
C GLN A 111 7.57 -18.20 17.78
N ARG A 112 8.09 -17.56 16.74
CA ARG A 112 9.50 -17.68 16.32
C ARG A 112 10.46 -17.15 17.40
N HIS A 113 10.10 -16.04 18.03
CA HIS A 113 10.92 -15.47 19.10
C HIS A 113 10.81 -16.28 20.40
N ASP A 114 9.63 -16.82 20.73
CA ASP A 114 9.44 -17.67 21.92
C ASP A 114 10.34 -18.91 21.88
N VAL A 115 10.56 -19.53 20.72
CA VAL A 115 11.47 -20.68 20.57
C VAL A 115 12.97 -20.30 20.56
N SER A 116 13.28 -19.00 20.47
CA SER A 116 14.66 -18.49 20.40
C SER A 116 15.18 -17.94 21.74
N ILE A 117 14.38 -17.95 22.82
CA ILE A 117 14.75 -17.47 24.17
C ILE A 117 15.32 -18.64 25.02
N VAL A 118 16.25 -19.42 24.47
CA VAL A 118 16.93 -20.53 25.18
C VAL A 118 18.39 -20.18 25.45
#